data_AF-A0A3N0C623-F1
#
_entry.id   AF-A0A3N0C623-F1
#
_cell.length_a   1.000
_cell.length_b   1.000
_cell.length_c   1.000
_cell.angle_alpha   90.00
_cell.angle_beta   90.00
_cell.angle_gamma   90.00
#
_symmetry.space_group_name_H-M   'P 1'
#
loop_
_entity.id
_entity.type
_entity.pdbx_description
1 polymer ?
#
loop_
_entity_poly.entity_id
_entity_poly.type
_entity_poly.pdbx_seq_one_letter_code
_entity_poly.pdbx_strand_id
1 'polypeptide(L)'
;MTRAIPGPPRLVIVGSGIAGLYAALLASDADVGTGTPAVEVVLLTKGTLEQSNTFYAQGGVSAVLAPAEASQGDSVAAHIADTLAAGAGLNDAEAVRILCTEAVRDIEGLRRYGVHFDAGPGGAPALGLEAAHSAPRILHAGGDATGTCIARSLVAAVLDRAVQGRIRVETSAFVTGLLTGTPEGGSTAAGPAEPRITGVAYLSNGQPKQLDADAVLLATGGAGRLFARTSNPSVATADGVALAWRAGAAVRDLEFFQFHPTTLAVAEVPGGPPALLISEAVRGEGAVLLDATGHRFMPGYHPDAELAPRDVVSRSIALHLAATGASADSPVFLDARGIEADRGAGYLARRFPTITAATRAAGYDWTRQPVPVSPAAHYWMGGVATDLWARTSVPGLYAAGEVARTGAQGANRLASNSLLEGLVFGRRAVTAFLHDARPAAAGPDRRCPVPAEQPASHNPAGDEAGAAAMADPAGIPFSRAALARLMTGAAGVLRSGAQLEQARRQLARWAAGINDADDTGVTLGQGDHEDRNLLLAAQLLVAAALQRAGSAGAHYRDDAAPPTDRHAAGTRPMQRT
;
A
#
# COMPACT_ATOMS: atom_id res chain seq x y z
N MET A 1 -28.52 6.33 41.64
CA MET A 1 -28.01 6.28 40.26
C MET A 1 -27.10 5.06 40.14
N THR A 2 -27.63 3.97 39.59
CA THR A 2 -26.90 2.74 39.33
C THR A 2 -25.88 3.04 38.22
N ARG A 3 -24.58 2.96 38.53
CA ARG A 3 -23.52 2.99 37.51
C ARG A 3 -23.80 1.83 36.56
N ALA A 4 -24.11 2.12 35.29
CA ALA A 4 -24.22 1.10 34.26
C ALA A 4 -22.91 0.29 34.28
N ILE A 5 -23.04 -1.04 34.35
CA ILE A 5 -21.89 -1.92 34.18
C ILE A 5 -21.38 -1.65 32.76
N PRO A 6 -20.12 -1.24 32.55
CA PRO A 6 -19.60 -1.01 31.21
C PRO A 6 -19.73 -2.31 30.40
N GLY A 7 -20.22 -2.21 29.17
CA GLY A 7 -20.21 -3.34 28.24
C GLY A 7 -18.79 -3.81 27.92
N PRO A 8 -18.63 -4.93 27.19
CA PRO A 8 -17.33 -5.34 26.69
C PRO A 8 -16.68 -4.21 25.86
N PRO A 9 -15.34 -4.03 25.94
CA PRO A 9 -14.67 -3.03 25.12
C PRO A 9 -14.86 -3.34 23.63
N ARG A 10 -15.05 -2.30 22.82
CA ARG A 10 -15.34 -2.42 21.39
C ARG A 10 -14.17 -2.00 20.51
N LEU A 11 -13.79 -2.89 19.60
CA LEU A 11 -12.82 -2.64 18.54
C LEU A 11 -13.53 -2.55 17.19
N VAL A 12 -13.46 -1.38 16.56
CA VAL A 12 -13.91 -1.18 15.18
C VAL A 12 -12.73 -1.32 14.24
N ILE A 13 -12.82 -2.26 13.30
CA ILE A 13 -11.80 -2.51 12.28
C ILE A 13 -12.35 -2.01 10.94
N VAL A 14 -11.60 -1.13 10.28
CA VAL A 14 -12.01 -0.48 9.02
C VAL A 14 -11.16 -1.03 7.88
N GLY A 15 -11.76 -1.88 7.06
CA GLY A 15 -11.13 -2.52 5.91
C GLY A 15 -10.98 -4.04 6.08
N SER A 16 -11.26 -4.77 4.99
CA SER A 16 -11.29 -6.24 4.94
C SER A 16 -10.13 -6.85 4.14
N GLY A 17 -9.01 -6.15 4.05
CA GLY A 17 -7.75 -6.77 3.60
C GLY A 17 -7.19 -7.75 4.64
N ILE A 18 -6.04 -8.36 4.33
CA ILE A 18 -5.40 -9.35 5.22
C ILE A 18 -5.23 -8.84 6.65
N ALA A 19 -4.81 -7.58 6.84
CA ALA A 19 -4.61 -6.98 8.15
C ALA A 19 -5.91 -6.91 8.96
N GLY A 20 -7.01 -6.48 8.33
CA GLY A 20 -8.30 -6.31 8.99
C GLY A 20 -9.01 -7.63 9.27
N LEU A 21 -9.04 -8.56 8.30
CA LEU A 21 -9.62 -9.89 8.49
C LEU A 21 -8.88 -10.68 9.57
N TYR A 22 -7.54 -10.66 9.52
CA TYR A 22 -6.72 -11.37 10.50
C TYR A 22 -6.85 -10.75 11.90
N ALA A 23 -6.84 -9.41 12.01
CA ALA A 23 -7.08 -8.73 13.27
C ALA A 23 -8.48 -9.03 13.85
N ALA A 24 -9.52 -9.07 13.02
CA ALA A 24 -10.88 -9.37 13.47
C ALA A 24 -10.97 -10.78 14.05
N LEU A 25 -10.34 -11.76 13.41
CA LEU A 25 -10.29 -13.15 13.90
C LEU A 25 -9.53 -13.25 15.22
N LEU A 26 -8.33 -12.67 15.30
CA LEU A 26 -7.52 -12.67 16.51
C LEU A 26 -8.22 -11.99 17.69
N ALA A 27 -8.85 -10.83 17.46
CA ALA A 27 -9.61 -10.12 18.48
C ALA A 27 -10.82 -10.93 18.93
N SER A 28 -11.52 -11.58 18.00
CA SER A 28 -12.67 -12.42 18.33
C SER A 28 -12.28 -13.64 19.18
N ASP A 29 -11.10 -14.22 18.94
CA ASP A 29 -10.60 -15.40 19.63
C ASP A 29 -9.96 -15.09 21.00
N ALA A 30 -9.77 -13.82 21.35
CA ALA A 30 -9.04 -13.38 22.56
C ALA A 30 -9.68 -13.76 23.90
N ASP A 31 -10.97 -14.10 23.94
CA ASP A 31 -11.69 -14.52 25.16
C ASP A 31 -11.57 -16.04 25.43
N VAL A 32 -11.05 -16.82 24.47
CA VAL A 32 -11.04 -18.29 24.58
C VAL A 32 -9.87 -18.77 25.45
N GLY A 33 -10.12 -18.91 26.75
CA GLY A 33 -9.26 -19.68 27.67
C GLY A 33 -8.15 -18.90 28.37
N THR A 34 -8.09 -17.57 28.22
CA THR A 34 -7.01 -16.72 28.76
C THR A 34 -7.43 -15.74 29.85
N GLY A 35 -8.73 -15.68 30.20
CA GLY A 35 -9.25 -14.79 31.25
C GLY A 35 -9.28 -13.29 30.87
N THR A 36 -9.05 -12.98 29.59
CA THR A 36 -9.22 -11.66 28.99
C THR A 36 -10.70 -11.34 28.77
N PRO A 37 -11.17 -10.09 28.97
CA PRO A 37 -12.57 -9.75 28.74
C PRO A 37 -12.98 -10.00 27.29
N ALA A 38 -14.21 -10.47 27.08
CA ALA A 38 -14.85 -10.49 25.77
C ALA A 38 -14.73 -9.11 25.09
N VAL A 39 -14.39 -9.08 23.81
CA VAL A 39 -14.32 -7.86 23.00
C VAL A 39 -15.47 -7.86 22.00
N GLU A 40 -16.15 -6.72 21.86
CA GLU A 40 -17.07 -6.51 20.76
C GLU A 40 -16.27 -6.14 19.50
N VAL A 41 -16.22 -7.02 18.51
CA VAL A 41 -15.50 -6.80 17.25
C VAL A 41 -16.49 -6.39 16.16
N VAL A 42 -16.25 -5.23 15.54
CA VAL A 42 -17.02 -4.76 14.38
C VAL A 42 -16.09 -4.55 13.19
N LEU A 43 -16.33 -5.27 12.10
CA LEU A 43 -15.61 -5.14 10.83
C LEU A 43 -16.45 -4.35 9.84
N LEU A 44 -15.99 -3.15 9.46
CA LEU A 44 -16.60 -2.32 8.43
C LEU A 44 -15.79 -2.42 7.14
N THR A 45 -16.45 -2.68 6.02
CA THR A 45 -15.79 -2.71 4.70
C THR A 45 -16.58 -1.92 3.67
N LYS A 46 -15.86 -1.10 2.89
CA LYS A 46 -16.42 -0.21 1.87
C LYS A 46 -17.16 -0.96 0.75
N GLY A 47 -16.60 -2.10 0.34
CA GLY A 47 -17.15 -2.95 -0.71
C GLY A 47 -17.65 -4.28 -0.17
N THR A 48 -17.45 -5.35 -0.94
CA THR A 48 -17.52 -6.73 -0.43
C THR A 48 -16.27 -7.07 0.38
N LEU A 49 -16.28 -8.19 1.10
CA LEU A 49 -15.11 -8.66 1.86
C LEU A 49 -13.93 -9.08 0.97
N GLU A 50 -14.20 -9.46 -0.28
CA GLU A 50 -13.15 -9.87 -1.24
C GLU A 50 -12.55 -8.69 -2.03
N GLN A 51 -13.21 -7.52 -2.03
CA GLN A 51 -12.73 -6.34 -2.74
C GLN A 51 -11.56 -5.68 -1.97
N SER A 52 -10.35 -6.21 -2.14
CA SER A 52 -9.12 -5.72 -1.50
C SER A 52 -7.87 -5.99 -2.35
N ASN A 53 -6.78 -5.26 -2.07
CA ASN A 53 -5.45 -5.57 -2.66
C ASN A 53 -4.99 -7.00 -2.32
N THR A 54 -5.36 -7.51 -1.14
CA THR A 54 -5.04 -8.87 -0.71
C THR A 54 -5.56 -9.91 -1.69
N PHE A 55 -6.81 -9.78 -2.16
CA PHE A 55 -7.43 -10.78 -3.04
C PHE A 55 -6.68 -10.97 -4.36
N TYR A 56 -6.09 -9.90 -4.90
CA TYR A 56 -5.38 -9.89 -6.17
C TYR A 56 -3.86 -10.16 -6.06
N ALA A 57 -3.35 -10.46 -4.86
CA ALA A 57 -1.93 -10.76 -4.69
C ALA A 57 -1.56 -12.10 -5.35
N GLN A 58 -0.53 -12.10 -6.21
CA GLN A 58 -0.13 -13.29 -6.98
C GLN A 58 1.14 -13.97 -6.49
N GLY A 59 2.08 -13.22 -5.90
CA GLY A 59 3.35 -13.77 -5.40
C GLY A 59 3.09 -14.64 -4.18
N GLY A 60 3.51 -14.20 -3.01
CA GLY A 60 3.15 -14.92 -1.80
C GLY A 60 3.37 -14.14 -0.52
N VAL A 61 3.53 -14.89 0.56
CA VAL A 61 3.91 -14.36 1.87
C VAL A 61 5.32 -14.82 2.15
N SER A 62 6.25 -13.88 2.33
CA SER A 62 7.61 -14.19 2.75
C SER A 62 7.61 -14.59 4.23
N ALA A 63 8.22 -15.72 4.57
CA ALA A 63 8.45 -16.10 5.96
C ALA A 63 9.57 -17.13 6.06
N VAL A 64 10.47 -16.94 7.02
CA VAL A 64 11.41 -17.98 7.41
C VAL A 64 10.66 -18.96 8.32
N LEU A 65 10.45 -20.18 7.82
CA LEU A 65 9.72 -21.23 8.53
C LEU A 65 10.57 -21.88 9.63
N ALA A 66 9.96 -22.81 10.37
CA ALA A 66 10.69 -23.64 11.32
C ALA A 66 11.80 -24.43 10.61
N PRO A 67 12.91 -24.81 11.29
CA PRO A 67 14.07 -25.43 10.64
C PRO A 67 13.78 -26.68 9.78
N ALA A 68 12.72 -27.43 10.09
CA ALA A 68 12.31 -28.61 9.31
C ALA A 68 11.60 -28.27 7.99
N GLU A 69 11.06 -27.06 7.87
CA GLU A 69 10.33 -26.57 6.69
C GLU A 69 11.06 -25.44 5.96
N ALA A 70 12.09 -24.84 6.56
CA ALA A 70 12.88 -23.77 5.97
C ALA A 70 13.75 -24.28 4.81
N SER A 71 13.98 -23.43 3.81
CA SER A 71 14.94 -23.76 2.75
C SER A 71 16.37 -23.81 3.32
N GLN A 72 17.19 -24.68 2.73
CA GLN A 72 18.57 -24.86 3.19
C GLN A 72 19.34 -23.54 3.08
N GLY A 73 19.92 -23.10 4.21
CA GLY A 73 20.70 -21.87 4.29
C GLY A 73 19.88 -20.60 4.53
N ASP A 74 18.55 -20.68 4.57
CA ASP A 74 17.72 -19.54 4.94
C ASP A 74 17.74 -19.28 6.45
N SER A 75 17.57 -18.01 6.83
CA SER A 75 17.55 -17.57 8.22
C SER A 75 16.81 -16.25 8.37
N VAL A 76 16.32 -15.98 9.58
CA VAL A 76 15.73 -14.67 9.93
C VAL A 76 16.72 -13.55 9.67
N ALA A 77 18.02 -13.76 9.93
CA ALA A 77 19.07 -12.78 9.66
C ALA A 77 19.19 -12.47 8.17
N ALA A 78 19.11 -13.47 7.29
CA ALA A 78 19.11 -13.27 5.85
C ALA A 78 17.85 -12.50 5.39
N HIS A 79 16.68 -12.81 5.94
CA HIS A 79 15.45 -12.08 5.60
C HIS A 79 15.48 -10.62 6.05
N ILE A 80 16.05 -10.34 7.23
CA ILE A 80 16.31 -8.98 7.69
C ILE A 80 17.25 -8.25 6.73
N ALA A 81 18.37 -8.88 6.36
CA ALA A 81 19.36 -8.29 5.46
C ALA A 81 18.75 -7.94 4.09
N ASP A 82 18.00 -8.86 3.49
CA ASP A 82 17.30 -8.63 2.22
C ASP A 82 16.31 -7.46 2.33
N THR A 83 15.56 -7.38 3.43
CA THR A 83 14.56 -6.33 3.65
C THR A 83 15.19 -4.95 3.84
N LEU A 84 16.29 -4.88 4.60
CA LEU A 84 17.06 -3.64 4.79
C LEU A 84 17.73 -3.17 3.49
N ALA A 85 18.28 -4.10 2.71
CA ALA A 85 18.88 -3.79 1.42
C ALA A 85 17.83 -3.24 0.44
N ALA A 86 16.65 -3.88 0.38
CA ALA A 86 15.57 -3.45 -0.51
C ALA A 86 15.00 -2.06 -0.17
N GLY A 87 14.93 -1.69 1.11
CA GLY A 87 14.35 -0.41 1.55
C GLY A 87 15.28 0.80 1.43
N ALA A 88 16.43 0.65 0.75
CA ALA A 88 17.36 1.72 0.40
C ALA A 88 17.82 2.56 1.60
N GLY A 89 18.06 1.90 2.75
CA GLY A 89 18.61 2.53 3.95
C GLY A 89 17.63 3.40 4.75
N LEU A 90 16.34 3.40 4.40
CA LEU A 90 15.31 4.18 5.08
C LEU A 90 14.33 3.33 5.89
N ASN A 91 14.62 2.03 6.07
CA ASN A 91 13.88 1.18 6.98
C ASN A 91 14.14 1.56 8.45
N ASP A 92 13.18 1.30 9.32
CA ASP A 92 13.41 1.13 10.75
C ASP A 92 13.90 -0.31 10.99
N ALA A 93 15.14 -0.46 11.45
CA ALA A 93 15.76 -1.77 11.65
C ALA A 93 15.02 -2.64 12.68
N GLU A 94 14.42 -2.04 13.70
CA GLU A 94 13.67 -2.77 14.71
C GLU A 94 12.31 -3.23 14.16
N ALA A 95 11.64 -2.38 13.36
CA ALA A 95 10.42 -2.79 12.66
C ALA A 95 10.69 -3.96 11.69
N VAL A 96 11.80 -3.94 10.96
CA VAL A 96 12.22 -5.05 10.09
C VAL A 96 12.52 -6.31 10.90
N ARG A 97 13.25 -6.19 12.02
CA ARG A 97 13.53 -7.32 12.90
C ARG A 97 12.25 -7.97 13.40
N ILE A 98 11.26 -7.19 13.83
CA ILE A 98 9.95 -7.67 14.27
C ILE A 98 9.22 -8.36 13.12
N LEU A 99 9.15 -7.74 11.94
CA LEU A 99 8.52 -8.29 10.74
C LEU A 99 9.04 -9.69 10.43
N CYS A 100 10.37 -9.84 10.34
CA CYS A 100 11.00 -11.11 9.97
C CYS A 100 10.98 -12.16 11.08
N THR A 101 11.19 -11.76 12.35
CA THR A 101 11.29 -12.71 13.47
C THR A 101 9.92 -13.27 13.86
N GLU A 102 8.85 -12.48 13.74
CA GLU A 102 7.51 -12.91 14.13
C GLU A 102 6.75 -13.64 13.01
N ALA A 103 7.22 -13.57 11.76
CA ALA A 103 6.54 -14.09 10.58
C ALA A 103 6.01 -15.53 10.72
N VAL A 104 6.81 -16.44 11.28
CA VAL A 104 6.42 -17.86 11.45
C VAL A 104 5.14 -18.02 12.28
N ARG A 105 4.92 -17.16 13.28
CA ARG A 105 3.71 -17.21 14.12
C ARG A 105 2.46 -16.86 13.32
N ASP A 106 2.60 -15.90 12.42
CA ASP A 106 1.50 -15.42 11.60
C ASP A 106 1.18 -16.39 10.44
N ILE A 107 2.19 -17.11 9.92
CA ILE A 107 1.98 -18.24 9.01
C ILE A 107 1.17 -19.35 9.69
N GLU A 108 1.50 -19.72 10.93
CA GLU A 108 0.70 -20.69 11.71
C GLU A 108 -0.72 -20.18 11.99
N GLY A 109 -0.87 -18.87 12.19
CA GLY A 109 -2.19 -18.24 12.29
C GLY A 109 -3.00 -18.38 11.00
N LEU A 110 -2.40 -18.16 9.83
CA LEU A 110 -3.05 -18.39 8.55
C LEU A 110 -3.48 -19.85 8.38
N ARG A 111 -2.60 -20.81 8.71
CA ARG A 111 -2.92 -22.25 8.68
C ARG A 111 -4.12 -22.57 9.58
N ARG A 112 -4.17 -22.00 10.79
CA ARG A 112 -5.29 -22.16 11.73
C ARG A 112 -6.63 -21.65 11.16
N TYR A 113 -6.60 -20.59 10.37
CA TYR A 113 -7.79 -20.02 9.73
C TYR A 113 -8.08 -20.61 8.34
N GLY A 114 -7.52 -21.78 8.03
CA GLY A 114 -7.87 -22.56 6.85
C GLY A 114 -7.07 -22.23 5.59
N VAL A 115 -6.00 -21.44 5.69
CA VAL A 115 -5.10 -21.24 4.54
C VAL A 115 -4.25 -22.50 4.33
N HIS A 116 -4.40 -23.09 3.14
CA HIS A 116 -3.58 -24.20 2.68
C HIS A 116 -2.53 -23.69 1.70
N PHE A 117 -1.26 -23.74 2.11
CA PHE A 117 -0.12 -23.41 1.25
C PHE A 117 0.26 -24.60 0.36
N ASP A 118 0.79 -24.29 -0.82
CA ASP A 118 1.20 -25.29 -1.79
C ASP A 118 2.32 -26.18 -1.23
N ALA A 119 2.21 -27.49 -1.46
CA ALA A 119 3.20 -28.46 -1.02
C ALA A 119 4.18 -28.80 -2.16
N GLY A 120 5.45 -28.88 -1.82
CA GLY A 120 6.51 -29.39 -2.68
C GLY A 120 6.63 -30.92 -2.62
N PRO A 121 7.63 -31.49 -3.31
CA PRO A 121 7.92 -32.91 -3.27
C PRO A 121 8.14 -33.39 -1.82
N GLY A 122 7.49 -34.49 -1.43
CA GLY A 122 7.62 -35.05 -0.08
C GLY A 122 6.76 -34.37 0.99
N GLY A 123 5.92 -33.41 0.64
CA GLY A 123 4.92 -32.82 1.54
C GLY A 123 5.39 -31.60 2.35
N ALA A 124 6.65 -31.19 2.21
CA ALA A 124 7.14 -29.92 2.74
C ALA A 124 6.54 -28.73 1.96
N PRO A 125 6.49 -27.51 2.52
CA PRO A 125 6.00 -26.34 1.79
C PRO A 125 6.78 -26.05 0.51
N ALA A 126 6.09 -25.71 -0.58
CA ALA A 126 6.70 -25.22 -1.81
C ALA A 126 7.11 -23.75 -1.61
N LEU A 127 8.42 -23.50 -1.50
CA LEU A 127 8.97 -22.16 -1.30
C LEU A 127 9.47 -21.58 -2.63
N GLY A 128 8.97 -20.39 -2.97
CA GLY A 128 9.41 -19.62 -4.12
C GLY A 128 10.52 -18.62 -3.79
N LEU A 129 11.18 -18.15 -4.84
CA LEU A 129 12.18 -17.07 -4.83
C LEU A 129 11.71 -15.94 -5.75
N GLU A 130 11.73 -14.71 -5.24
CA GLU A 130 11.47 -13.48 -6.01
C GLU A 130 12.72 -12.58 -5.97
N ALA A 131 12.75 -11.54 -6.81
CA ALA A 131 13.90 -10.64 -6.89
C ALA A 131 14.23 -10.00 -5.53
N ALA A 132 15.52 -9.74 -5.31
CA ALA A 132 16.11 -9.20 -4.07
C ALA A 132 15.97 -10.07 -2.81
N HIS A 133 15.47 -11.31 -2.91
CA HIS A 133 15.63 -12.32 -1.85
C HIS A 133 16.91 -13.13 -2.07
N SER A 134 17.60 -13.46 -0.98
CA SER A 134 18.81 -14.30 -1.00
C SER A 134 18.52 -15.80 -0.85
N ALA A 135 17.30 -16.18 -0.45
CA ALA A 135 16.89 -17.57 -0.29
C ALA A 135 15.39 -17.78 -0.60
N PRO A 136 14.96 -18.99 -1.04
CA PRO A 136 13.55 -19.31 -1.24
C PRO A 136 12.79 -19.33 0.09
N ARG A 137 11.83 -18.43 0.27
CA ARG A 137 11.05 -18.32 1.52
C ARG A 137 9.62 -17.83 1.33
N ILE A 138 9.14 -17.83 0.09
CA ILE A 138 7.86 -17.26 -0.27
C ILE A 138 6.85 -18.39 -0.38
N LEU A 139 5.91 -18.43 0.56
CA LEU A 139 4.81 -19.39 0.53
C LEU A 139 3.75 -18.94 -0.47
N HIS A 140 3.34 -19.88 -1.31
CA HIS A 140 2.27 -19.71 -2.30
C HIS A 140 1.05 -20.54 -1.93
N ALA A 141 -0.12 -20.18 -2.45
CA ALA A 141 -1.33 -20.98 -2.33
C ALA A 141 -2.13 -20.92 -3.64
N GLY A 142 -2.41 -22.07 -4.23
CA GLY A 142 -3.09 -22.14 -5.52
C GLY A 142 -2.22 -21.65 -6.69
N GLY A 143 -0.90 -21.83 -6.62
CA GLY A 143 0.04 -21.39 -7.64
C GLY A 143 0.26 -19.87 -7.60
N ASP A 144 -0.19 -19.16 -8.63
CA ASP A 144 -0.07 -17.70 -8.78
C ASP A 144 -1.31 -16.94 -8.28
N ALA A 145 -2.08 -17.55 -7.37
CA ALA A 145 -3.34 -17.03 -6.81
C ALA A 145 -3.34 -16.90 -5.28
N THR A 146 -2.15 -16.78 -4.66
CA THR A 146 -1.97 -16.81 -3.19
C THR A 146 -2.91 -15.88 -2.43
N GLY A 147 -3.07 -14.65 -2.92
CA GLY A 147 -3.95 -13.65 -2.35
C GLY A 147 -5.42 -14.05 -2.32
N THR A 148 -5.90 -14.70 -3.38
CA THR A 148 -7.29 -15.19 -3.49
C THR A 148 -7.53 -16.33 -2.49
N CYS A 149 -6.59 -17.28 -2.38
CA CYS A 149 -6.68 -18.38 -1.41
C CYS A 149 -6.65 -17.87 0.03
N ILE A 150 -5.75 -16.94 0.36
CA ILE A 150 -5.68 -16.33 1.71
C ILE A 150 -6.96 -15.55 2.01
N ALA A 151 -7.38 -14.64 1.12
CA ALA A 151 -8.55 -13.81 1.34
C ALA A 151 -9.80 -14.68 1.57
N ARG A 152 -10.07 -15.67 0.71
CA ARG A 152 -11.23 -16.54 0.85
C ARG A 152 -11.25 -17.34 2.15
N SER A 153 -10.10 -17.85 2.58
CA SER A 153 -10.01 -18.62 3.82
C SER A 153 -10.29 -17.74 5.04
N LEU A 154 -9.69 -16.54 5.09
CA LEU A 154 -9.94 -15.58 6.17
C LEU A 154 -11.38 -15.05 6.17
N VAL A 155 -11.96 -14.77 5.00
CA VAL A 155 -13.36 -14.37 4.86
C VAL A 155 -14.28 -15.48 5.38
N ALA A 156 -14.04 -16.74 4.99
CA ALA A 156 -14.83 -17.86 5.48
C ALA A 156 -14.77 -17.98 7.02
N ALA A 157 -13.58 -17.85 7.61
CA ALA A 157 -13.41 -17.86 9.05
C ALA A 157 -14.13 -16.66 9.74
N VAL A 158 -14.06 -15.46 9.15
CA VAL A 158 -14.76 -14.28 9.69
C VAL A 158 -16.28 -14.46 9.65
N LEU A 159 -16.80 -15.01 8.55
CA LEU A 159 -18.23 -15.28 8.41
C LEU A 159 -18.71 -16.37 9.40
N ASP A 160 -17.91 -17.40 9.64
CA ASP A 160 -18.18 -18.41 10.69
C ASP A 160 -18.29 -17.75 12.07
N ARG A 161 -17.33 -16.87 12.42
CA ARG A 161 -17.37 -16.09 13.67
C ARG A 161 -18.55 -15.12 13.73
N ALA A 162 -18.99 -14.59 12.59
CA ALA A 162 -20.18 -13.74 12.52
C ALA A 162 -21.47 -14.52 12.79
N VAL A 163 -21.62 -15.73 12.24
CA VAL A 163 -22.74 -16.64 12.54
C VAL A 163 -22.79 -17.00 14.03
N GLN A 164 -21.62 -17.11 14.67
CA GLN A 164 -21.49 -17.35 16.12
C GLN A 164 -21.74 -16.09 16.97
N GLY A 165 -22.01 -14.93 16.36
CA GLY A 165 -22.23 -13.67 17.06
C GLY A 165 -20.97 -13.04 17.66
N ARG A 166 -19.77 -13.49 17.25
CA ARG A 166 -18.48 -13.01 17.78
C ARG A 166 -17.89 -11.84 16.99
N ILE A 167 -18.30 -11.68 15.73
CA ILE A 167 -17.90 -10.56 14.88
C ILE A 167 -19.15 -9.97 14.22
N ARG A 168 -19.37 -8.67 14.35
CA ARG A 168 -20.34 -7.94 13.52
C ARG A 168 -19.66 -7.52 12.22
N VAL A 169 -20.18 -7.94 11.07
CA VAL A 169 -19.64 -7.57 9.76
C VAL A 169 -20.64 -6.66 9.04
N GLU A 170 -20.18 -5.51 8.57
CA GLU A 170 -20.96 -4.64 7.69
C GLU A 170 -20.21 -4.38 6.38
N THR A 171 -20.78 -4.87 5.28
CA THR A 171 -20.36 -4.54 3.91
C THR A 171 -21.07 -3.28 3.43
N SER A 172 -20.55 -2.67 2.36
CA SER A 172 -21.07 -1.38 1.87
C SER A 172 -21.08 -0.31 2.97
N ALA A 173 -20.09 -0.37 3.86
CA ALA A 173 -19.88 0.50 5.01
C ALA A 173 -18.67 1.39 4.75
N PHE A 174 -18.91 2.62 4.27
CA PHE A 174 -17.88 3.60 3.97
C PHE A 174 -17.65 4.54 5.16
N VAL A 175 -16.52 4.42 5.85
CA VAL A 175 -16.19 5.31 6.97
C VAL A 175 -15.86 6.72 6.45
N THR A 176 -16.64 7.70 6.89
CA THR A 176 -16.53 9.11 6.46
C THR A 176 -15.79 9.97 7.46
N GLY A 177 -15.74 9.57 8.74
CA GLY A 177 -15.07 10.32 9.79
C GLY A 177 -14.71 9.48 11.02
N LEU A 178 -13.69 9.93 11.75
CA LEU A 178 -13.33 9.41 13.07
C LEU A 178 -13.95 10.34 14.12
N LEU A 179 -14.71 9.77 15.05
CA LEU A 179 -15.29 10.53 16.15
C LEU A 179 -14.22 10.75 17.22
N THR A 180 -14.13 11.97 17.73
CA THR A 180 -13.19 12.34 18.79
C THR A 180 -13.96 12.82 20.02
N GLY A 181 -13.42 12.51 21.20
CA GLY A 181 -13.98 12.94 22.46
C GLY A 181 -12.93 12.97 23.56
N THR A 182 -13.25 13.68 24.64
CA THR A 182 -12.48 13.67 25.88
C THR A 182 -13.17 12.73 26.87
N PRO A 183 -12.43 11.83 27.56
CA PRO A 183 -13.02 11.01 28.62
C PRO A 183 -13.74 11.88 29.67
N GLU A 184 -14.99 11.56 30.00
CA GLU A 184 -15.72 12.23 31.08
C GLU A 184 -14.97 12.07 32.42
N GLY A 185 -14.70 13.18 33.11
CA GLY A 185 -13.95 13.21 34.38
C GLY A 185 -12.41 13.27 34.24
N GLY A 186 -11.90 13.44 33.02
CA GLY A 186 -10.48 13.37 32.66
C GLY A 186 -9.58 14.53 33.10
N SER A 187 -9.66 15.00 34.34
CA SER A 187 -8.49 15.63 34.95
C SER A 187 -7.54 14.50 35.36
N THR A 188 -6.53 14.23 34.56
CA THR A 188 -5.40 13.43 35.05
C THR A 188 -4.57 14.31 35.99
N ALA A 189 -3.76 13.73 36.88
CA ALA A 189 -2.78 14.49 37.67
C ALA A 189 -1.77 15.29 36.80
N ALA A 190 -1.76 15.06 35.48
CA ALA A 190 -0.89 15.66 34.48
C ALA A 190 -1.56 16.71 33.57
N GLY A 191 -2.83 17.08 33.81
CA GLY A 191 -3.56 18.08 33.02
C GLY A 191 -4.84 17.55 32.35
N PRO A 192 -5.47 18.36 31.46
CA PRO A 192 -6.69 17.96 30.76
C PRO A 192 -6.42 16.72 29.89
N ALA A 193 -7.34 15.75 29.93
CA ALA A 193 -7.23 14.54 29.13
C ALA A 193 -7.14 14.88 27.63
N GLU A 194 -6.16 14.29 26.96
CA GLU A 194 -5.99 14.44 25.52
C GLU A 194 -7.20 13.86 24.77
N PRO A 195 -7.65 14.52 23.69
CA PRO A 195 -8.71 13.98 22.85
C PRO A 195 -8.29 12.63 22.28
N ARG A 196 -9.24 11.69 22.26
CA ARG A 196 -9.06 10.33 21.74
C ARG A 196 -10.13 10.00 20.73
N ILE A 197 -9.88 8.96 19.93
CA ILE A 197 -10.93 8.35 19.11
C ILE A 197 -11.95 7.67 20.03
N THR A 198 -13.23 7.93 19.75
CA THR A 198 -14.38 7.39 20.49
C THR A 198 -15.36 6.66 19.59
N GLY A 199 -15.08 6.54 18.29
CA GLY A 199 -15.96 5.88 17.34
C GLY A 199 -15.72 6.28 15.89
N VAL A 200 -16.68 5.94 15.03
CA VAL A 200 -16.67 6.25 13.59
C VAL A 200 -18.02 6.78 13.12
N ALA A 201 -17.98 7.71 12.18
CA ALA A 201 -19.10 8.06 11.31
C ALA A 201 -18.93 7.35 9.98
N TYR A 202 -20.00 6.79 9.42
CA TYR A 202 -19.93 6.00 8.19
C TYR A 202 -21.25 5.99 7.42
N LEU A 203 -21.18 5.72 6.12
CA LEU A 203 -22.33 5.45 5.27
C LEU A 203 -22.53 3.94 5.18
N SER A 204 -23.71 3.45 5.56
CA SER A 204 -24.14 2.06 5.44
C SER A 204 -25.17 1.99 4.32
N ASN A 205 -24.80 1.42 3.17
CA ASN A 205 -25.62 1.47 1.95
C ASN A 205 -26.05 2.91 1.60
N GLY A 206 -25.12 3.87 1.74
CA GLY A 206 -25.36 5.29 1.51
C GLY A 206 -26.10 6.02 2.64
N GLN A 207 -26.56 5.33 3.69
CA GLN A 207 -27.25 5.95 4.82
C GLN A 207 -26.27 6.30 5.95
N PRO A 208 -26.27 7.55 6.46
CA PRO A 208 -25.36 7.94 7.52
C PRO A 208 -25.66 7.21 8.84
N LYS A 209 -24.61 6.72 9.48
CA LYS A 209 -24.61 6.06 10.78
C LYS A 209 -23.41 6.51 11.61
N GLN A 210 -23.50 6.30 12.92
CA GLN A 210 -22.39 6.44 13.85
C GLN A 210 -22.29 5.18 14.70
N LEU A 211 -21.06 4.86 15.11
CA LEU A 211 -20.77 3.73 15.98
C LEU A 211 -19.68 4.13 16.97
N ASP A 212 -20.02 4.14 18.25
CA ASP A 212 -19.04 4.35 19.32
C ASP A 212 -18.03 3.19 19.34
N ALA A 213 -16.81 3.44 19.79
CA ALA A 213 -15.75 2.45 19.91
C ALA A 213 -14.72 2.83 20.99
N ASP A 214 -14.15 1.83 21.65
CA ASP A 214 -12.99 2.00 22.52
C ASP A 214 -11.71 2.12 21.72
N ALA A 215 -11.64 1.53 20.52
CA ALA A 215 -10.55 1.76 19.59
C ALA A 215 -11.00 1.57 18.14
N VAL A 216 -10.27 2.21 17.23
CA VAL A 216 -10.41 2.03 15.79
C VAL A 216 -9.08 1.55 15.21
N LEU A 217 -9.11 0.45 14.46
CA LEU A 217 -8.01 -0.02 13.64
C LEU A 217 -8.27 0.29 12.16
N LEU A 218 -7.46 1.17 11.57
CA LEU A 218 -7.45 1.39 10.13
C LEU A 218 -6.66 0.26 9.44
N ALA A 219 -7.32 -0.45 8.53
CA ALA A 219 -6.78 -1.51 7.69
C ALA A 219 -7.26 -1.35 6.23
N THR A 220 -7.31 -0.10 5.76
CA THR A 220 -8.04 0.31 4.55
C THR A 220 -7.30 0.06 3.22
N GLY A 221 -6.06 -0.42 3.27
CA GLY A 221 -5.20 -0.54 2.09
C GLY A 221 -4.62 0.80 1.61
N GLY A 222 -4.03 0.80 0.42
CA GLY A 222 -3.32 1.94 -0.16
C GLY A 222 -4.14 2.86 -1.07
N ALA A 223 -3.45 3.51 -2.01
CA ALA A 223 -3.97 4.62 -2.81
C ALA A 223 -3.66 4.52 -4.31
N GLY A 224 -3.70 3.32 -4.89
CA GLY A 224 -3.40 3.13 -6.31
C GLY A 224 -4.21 3.99 -7.26
N ARG A 225 -5.44 4.35 -6.88
CA ARG A 225 -6.33 5.20 -7.68
C ARG A 225 -5.92 6.68 -7.74
N LEU A 226 -4.79 7.04 -7.12
CA LEU A 226 -4.09 8.29 -7.41
C LEU A 226 -3.49 8.33 -8.82
N PHE A 227 -3.22 7.18 -9.45
CA PHE A 227 -2.50 7.09 -10.71
C PHE A 227 -3.36 6.52 -11.83
N ALA A 228 -3.02 6.88 -13.08
CA ALA A 228 -3.79 6.47 -14.27
C ALA A 228 -3.65 4.99 -14.58
N ARG A 229 -2.50 4.40 -14.26
CA ARG A 229 -2.25 2.96 -14.33
C ARG A 229 -1.96 2.44 -12.94
N THR A 230 -2.74 1.46 -12.50
CA THR A 230 -2.56 0.81 -11.20
C THR A 230 -2.93 -0.67 -11.26
N SER A 231 -2.24 -1.48 -10.46
CA SER A 231 -2.65 -2.85 -10.19
C SER A 231 -3.68 -2.97 -9.05
N ASN A 232 -4.04 -1.86 -8.40
CA ASN A 232 -4.97 -1.87 -7.27
C ASN A 232 -6.43 -1.85 -7.76
N PRO A 233 -7.37 -2.48 -7.03
CA PRO A 233 -8.79 -2.43 -7.36
C PRO A 233 -9.35 -1.00 -7.21
N SER A 234 -10.56 -0.78 -7.70
CA SER A 234 -11.25 0.53 -7.67
C SER A 234 -11.43 1.11 -6.27
N VAL A 235 -11.42 0.26 -5.24
CA VAL A 235 -11.60 0.67 -3.83
C VAL A 235 -10.36 1.29 -3.18
N ALA A 236 -9.17 1.24 -3.79
CA ALA A 236 -7.94 1.77 -3.21
C ALA A 236 -7.82 3.31 -3.37
N THR A 237 -8.64 4.05 -2.62
CA THR A 237 -8.84 5.51 -2.74
C THR A 237 -8.26 6.34 -1.58
N ALA A 238 -7.26 5.80 -0.88
CA ALA A 238 -6.54 6.50 0.20
C ALA A 238 -7.37 6.86 1.45
N ASP A 239 -8.54 6.23 1.64
CA ASP A 239 -9.53 6.67 2.63
C ASP A 239 -8.96 6.72 4.06
N GLY A 240 -8.25 5.68 4.50
CA GLY A 240 -7.69 5.63 5.86
C GLY A 240 -6.61 6.67 6.12
N VAL A 241 -5.76 6.99 5.15
CA VAL A 241 -4.75 8.07 5.29
C VAL A 241 -5.45 9.41 5.44
N ALA A 242 -6.48 9.67 4.63
CA ALA A 242 -7.27 10.90 4.72
C ALA A 242 -8.01 11.02 6.06
N LEU A 243 -8.62 9.93 6.54
CA LEU A 243 -9.29 9.87 7.86
C LEU A 243 -8.32 10.17 8.99
N ALA A 244 -7.16 9.50 9.01
CA ALA A 244 -6.16 9.67 10.04
C ALA A 244 -5.57 11.10 10.04
N TRP A 245 -5.24 11.64 8.87
CA TRP A 245 -4.73 13.01 8.74
C TRP A 245 -5.73 14.04 9.27
N ARG A 246 -7.01 13.92 8.91
CA ARG A 246 -8.08 14.82 9.41
C ARG A 246 -8.29 14.71 10.93
N ALA A 247 -8.03 13.54 11.51
CA ALA A 247 -8.04 13.34 12.96
C ALA A 247 -6.76 13.83 13.67
N GLY A 248 -5.79 14.40 12.94
CA GLY A 248 -4.53 14.91 13.49
C GLY A 248 -3.43 13.85 13.67
N ALA A 249 -3.58 12.67 13.05
CA ALA A 249 -2.53 11.66 13.08
C ALA A 249 -1.34 12.05 12.20
N ALA A 250 -0.13 11.73 12.67
CA ALA A 250 1.08 11.88 11.90
C ALA A 250 1.06 10.91 10.70
N VAL A 251 1.47 11.40 9.53
CA VAL A 251 1.74 10.62 8.32
C VAL A 251 3.19 10.83 7.93
N ARG A 252 3.82 9.81 7.31
CA ARG A 252 5.24 9.86 6.95
C ARG A 252 5.49 9.14 5.63
N ASP A 253 6.58 9.54 4.98
CA ASP A 253 7.17 8.86 3.82
C ASP A 253 6.20 8.69 2.63
N LEU A 254 5.24 9.62 2.51
CA LEU A 254 4.17 9.56 1.53
C LEU A 254 4.67 9.65 0.08
N GLU A 255 5.87 10.16 -0.14
CA GLU A 255 6.53 10.22 -1.43
C GLU A 255 6.98 8.83 -1.94
N PHE A 256 7.08 7.82 -1.09
CA PHE A 256 7.48 6.47 -1.49
C PHE A 256 6.27 5.66 -1.95
N PHE A 257 6.07 5.66 -3.27
CA PHE A 257 5.07 4.84 -3.96
C PHE A 257 5.79 3.89 -4.90
N GLN A 258 5.64 2.57 -4.71
CA GLN A 258 6.26 1.58 -5.57
C GLN A 258 5.40 1.36 -6.81
N PHE A 259 6.07 1.39 -7.97
CA PHE A 259 5.50 1.03 -9.26
C PHE A 259 5.97 -0.36 -9.65
N HIS A 260 5.03 -1.25 -9.98
CA HIS A 260 5.35 -2.58 -10.47
C HIS A 260 5.70 -2.50 -11.97
N PRO A 261 6.84 -3.05 -12.42
CA PRO A 261 7.33 -2.82 -13.78
C PRO A 261 6.53 -3.54 -14.86
N THR A 262 5.93 -4.70 -14.53
CA THR A 262 5.30 -5.62 -15.49
C THR A 262 3.80 -5.72 -15.25
N THR A 263 3.05 -4.65 -15.50
CA THR A 263 1.58 -4.73 -15.61
C THR A 263 1.16 -4.67 -17.06
N LEU A 264 0.18 -5.49 -17.45
CA LEU A 264 -0.32 -5.60 -18.81
C LEU A 264 -0.79 -4.23 -19.31
N ALA A 265 -0.20 -3.76 -20.40
CA ALA A 265 -0.43 -2.42 -20.92
C ALA A 265 -1.65 -2.35 -21.84
N VAL A 266 -2.81 -2.75 -21.32
CA VAL A 266 -4.11 -2.64 -22.01
C VAL A 266 -4.98 -1.57 -21.33
N ALA A 267 -5.98 -1.07 -22.06
CA ALA A 267 -6.96 -0.15 -21.48
C ALA A 267 -7.75 -0.85 -20.36
N GLU A 268 -7.94 -0.18 -19.22
CA GLU A 268 -8.81 -0.70 -18.16
C GLU A 268 -10.26 -0.78 -18.68
N VAL A 269 -10.94 -1.86 -18.31
CA VAL A 269 -12.39 -1.99 -18.52
C VAL A 269 -13.09 -1.37 -17.30
N PRO A 270 -13.93 -0.33 -17.46
CA PRO A 270 -14.66 0.26 -16.34
C PRO A 270 -15.47 -0.80 -15.58
N GLY A 271 -15.29 -0.86 -14.26
CA GLY A 271 -15.94 -1.86 -13.40
C GLY A 271 -15.37 -3.29 -13.50
N GLY A 272 -14.36 -3.49 -14.35
CA GLY A 272 -13.62 -4.75 -14.47
C GLY A 272 -12.59 -4.97 -13.35
N PRO A 273 -11.89 -6.12 -13.38
CA PRO A 273 -10.75 -6.35 -12.50
C PRO A 273 -9.64 -5.32 -12.73
N PRO A 274 -8.74 -5.10 -11.76
CA PRO A 274 -7.58 -4.26 -11.96
C PRO A 274 -6.71 -4.76 -13.13
N ALA A 275 -5.86 -3.88 -13.67
CA ALA A 275 -4.91 -4.26 -14.71
C ALA A 275 -4.11 -5.50 -14.29
N LEU A 276 -3.99 -6.47 -15.19
CA LEU A 276 -3.29 -7.72 -14.92
C LEU A 276 -1.82 -7.42 -14.57
N LEU A 277 -1.45 -7.66 -13.33
CA LEU A 277 -0.05 -7.72 -12.93
C LEU A 277 0.52 -9.06 -13.42
N ILE A 278 1.71 -9.02 -14.03
CA ILE A 278 2.47 -10.23 -14.35
C ILE A 278 3.55 -10.37 -13.28
N SER A 279 3.44 -11.41 -12.45
CA SER A 279 4.27 -11.62 -11.26
C SER A 279 5.77 -11.47 -11.54
N GLU A 280 6.49 -10.92 -10.58
CA GLU A 280 7.96 -10.84 -10.58
C GLU A 280 8.63 -12.21 -10.70
N ALA A 281 7.96 -13.26 -10.22
CA ALA A 281 8.41 -14.64 -10.41
C ALA A 281 8.63 -14.98 -11.91
N VAL A 282 7.89 -14.37 -12.84
CA VAL A 282 8.07 -14.60 -14.28
C VAL A 282 9.42 -14.06 -14.77
N ARG A 283 9.88 -12.90 -14.27
CA ARG A 283 11.25 -12.41 -14.52
C ARG A 283 12.29 -13.31 -13.85
N GLY A 284 11.99 -13.79 -12.63
CA GLY A 284 12.79 -14.78 -11.90
C GLY A 284 13.01 -16.10 -12.66
N GLU A 285 12.04 -16.52 -13.47
CA GLU A 285 12.14 -17.70 -14.33
C GLU A 285 12.91 -17.45 -15.64
N GLY A 286 13.31 -16.21 -15.92
CA GLY A 286 14.14 -15.84 -17.08
C GLY A 286 13.45 -14.99 -18.15
N ALA A 287 12.26 -14.45 -17.89
CA ALA A 287 11.63 -13.53 -18.84
C ALA A 287 12.43 -12.23 -18.95
N VAL A 288 12.56 -11.71 -20.17
CA VAL A 288 13.35 -10.51 -20.49
C VAL A 288 12.46 -9.33 -20.89
N LEU A 289 12.96 -8.11 -20.72
CA LEU A 289 12.28 -6.90 -21.18
C LEU A 289 12.87 -6.40 -22.49
N LEU A 290 12.00 -6.23 -23.49
CA LEU A 290 12.32 -5.78 -24.82
C LEU A 290 11.67 -4.42 -25.11
N ASP A 291 12.34 -3.59 -25.90
CA ASP A 291 11.73 -2.37 -26.45
C ASP A 291 10.89 -2.67 -27.70
N ALA A 292 10.33 -1.63 -28.32
CA ALA A 292 9.50 -1.75 -29.53
C ALA A 292 10.26 -2.26 -30.77
N THR A 293 11.61 -2.24 -30.75
CA THR A 293 12.46 -2.78 -31.82
C THR A 293 12.86 -4.25 -31.56
N GLY A 294 12.50 -4.79 -30.40
CA GLY A 294 12.90 -6.12 -29.95
C GLY A 294 14.25 -6.16 -29.24
N HIS A 295 14.82 -5.01 -28.87
CA HIS A 295 16.11 -4.94 -28.17
C HIS A 295 15.93 -5.14 -26.65
N ARG A 296 16.75 -6.03 -26.07
CA ARG A 296 16.82 -6.25 -24.62
C ARG A 296 17.66 -5.16 -23.95
N PHE A 297 16.98 -4.19 -23.34
CA PHE A 297 17.62 -2.95 -22.86
C PHE A 297 18.08 -3.00 -21.39
N MET A 298 17.50 -3.84 -20.54
CA MET A 298 17.79 -3.85 -19.09
C MET A 298 19.28 -4.02 -18.72
N PRO A 299 20.09 -4.84 -19.42
CA PRO A 299 21.53 -4.92 -19.17
C PRO A 299 22.28 -3.59 -19.33
N GLY A 300 21.73 -2.64 -20.08
CA GLY A 300 22.29 -1.29 -20.23
C GLY A 300 22.04 -0.37 -19.02
N TYR A 301 21.15 -0.75 -18.09
CA TYR A 301 20.76 0.06 -16.94
C TYR A 301 21.23 -0.50 -15.59
N HIS A 302 21.30 -1.83 -15.45
CA HIS A 302 21.69 -2.46 -14.20
C HIS A 302 22.35 -3.83 -14.45
N PRO A 303 23.42 -4.20 -13.69
CA PRO A 303 24.08 -5.50 -13.85
C PRO A 303 23.13 -6.69 -13.63
N ASP A 304 22.21 -6.59 -12.67
CA ASP A 304 21.19 -7.64 -12.42
C ASP A 304 20.06 -7.66 -13.46
N ALA A 305 20.06 -6.74 -14.43
CA ALA A 305 19.06 -6.61 -15.48
C ALA A 305 17.61 -6.75 -14.97
N GLU A 306 16.81 -7.70 -15.48
CA GLU A 306 15.42 -7.93 -15.06
C GLU A 306 15.25 -8.41 -13.62
N LEU A 307 16.33 -8.83 -12.94
CA LEU A 307 16.34 -9.22 -11.53
C LEU A 307 16.72 -8.08 -10.58
N ALA A 308 16.98 -6.88 -11.10
CA ALA A 308 17.18 -5.69 -10.29
C ALA A 308 15.93 -5.38 -9.43
N PRO A 309 16.07 -4.62 -8.33
CA PRO A 309 14.94 -4.16 -7.52
C PRO A 309 13.84 -3.46 -8.35
N ARG A 310 12.59 -3.58 -7.92
CA ARG A 310 11.42 -3.08 -8.67
C ARG A 310 11.51 -1.60 -9.05
N ASP A 311 11.97 -0.75 -8.14
CA ASP A 311 12.16 0.68 -8.42
C ASP A 311 13.17 0.89 -9.54
N VAL A 312 14.25 0.09 -9.58
CA VAL A 312 15.28 0.13 -10.63
C VAL A 312 14.68 -0.30 -11.96
N VAL A 313 13.95 -1.41 -12.03
CA VAL A 313 13.34 -1.89 -13.28
C VAL A 313 12.32 -0.89 -13.81
N SER A 314 11.40 -0.42 -12.96
CA SER A 314 10.38 0.58 -13.35
C SER A 314 11.02 1.88 -13.83
N ARG A 315 12.06 2.35 -13.15
CA ARG A 315 12.84 3.53 -13.55
C ARG A 315 13.58 3.32 -14.86
N SER A 316 14.17 2.15 -15.06
CA SER A 316 14.88 1.81 -16.30
C SER A 316 13.95 1.82 -17.50
N ILE A 317 12.71 1.32 -17.35
CA ILE A 317 11.68 1.41 -18.38
C ILE A 317 11.39 2.88 -18.72
N ALA A 318 11.12 3.72 -17.71
CA ALA A 318 10.80 5.13 -17.93
C ALA A 318 11.95 5.90 -18.59
N LEU A 319 13.19 5.69 -18.13
CA LEU A 319 14.38 6.30 -18.73
C LEU A 319 14.62 5.81 -20.17
N HIS A 320 14.38 4.54 -20.44
CA HIS A 320 14.57 3.98 -21.79
C HIS A 320 13.53 4.51 -22.78
N LEU A 321 12.26 4.64 -22.38
CA LEU A 321 11.25 5.28 -23.21
C LEU A 321 11.61 6.74 -23.51
N ALA A 322 12.06 7.50 -22.51
CA ALA A 322 12.52 8.87 -22.70
C ALA A 322 13.74 8.95 -23.65
N ALA A 323 14.72 8.05 -23.50
CA ALA A 323 15.92 8.02 -24.34
C ALA A 323 15.65 7.68 -25.80
N THR A 324 14.61 6.87 -26.07
CA THR A 324 14.19 6.51 -27.43
C THR A 324 13.21 7.50 -28.05
N GLY A 325 12.79 8.54 -27.30
CA GLY A 325 11.78 9.51 -27.73
C GLY A 325 10.36 8.93 -27.79
N ALA A 326 10.14 7.76 -27.20
CA ALA A 326 8.80 7.17 -27.05
C ALA A 326 7.98 7.98 -26.03
N SER A 327 6.65 7.92 -26.15
CA SER A 327 5.76 8.51 -25.14
C SER A 327 5.95 7.80 -23.81
N ALA A 328 5.77 8.52 -22.69
CA ALA A 328 5.82 7.93 -21.35
C ALA A 328 4.76 6.82 -21.14
N ASP A 329 3.67 6.85 -21.92
CA ASP A 329 2.60 5.85 -21.90
C ASP A 329 2.82 4.67 -22.85
N SER A 330 3.92 4.67 -23.62
CA SER A 330 4.26 3.58 -24.53
C SER A 330 4.60 2.30 -23.76
N PRO A 331 4.11 1.13 -24.20
CA PRO A 331 4.50 -0.13 -23.58
C PRO A 331 5.93 -0.52 -23.94
N VAL A 332 6.57 -1.25 -23.05
CA VAL A 332 7.67 -2.18 -23.38
C VAL A 332 7.10 -3.59 -23.45
N PHE A 333 7.92 -4.60 -23.74
CA PHE A 333 7.43 -5.96 -23.95
C PHE A 333 8.13 -6.95 -23.02
N LEU A 334 7.35 -7.74 -22.29
CA LEU A 334 7.83 -8.88 -21.52
C LEU A 334 7.88 -10.11 -22.42
N ASP A 335 9.06 -10.68 -22.62
CA ASP A 335 9.25 -11.88 -23.42
C ASP A 335 9.56 -13.09 -22.54
N ALA A 336 8.58 -14.00 -22.44
CA ALA A 336 8.66 -15.24 -21.68
C ALA A 336 8.97 -16.46 -22.57
N ARG A 337 9.15 -16.29 -23.89
CA ARG A 337 9.33 -17.42 -24.84
C ARG A 337 10.57 -18.25 -24.54
N GLY A 338 11.64 -17.60 -24.06
CA GLY A 338 12.86 -18.28 -23.63
C GLY A 338 12.63 -19.29 -22.51
N ILE A 339 11.69 -19.02 -21.60
CA ILE A 339 11.35 -19.92 -20.50
C ILE A 339 10.80 -21.25 -21.04
N GLU A 340 9.89 -21.20 -22.01
CA GLU A 340 9.33 -22.42 -22.63
C GLU A 340 10.41 -23.20 -23.40
N ALA A 341 11.32 -22.50 -24.07
CA ALA A 341 12.43 -23.13 -24.76
C ALA A 341 13.37 -23.88 -23.79
N ASP A 342 13.65 -23.29 -22.63
CA ASP A 342 14.60 -23.82 -21.65
C ASP A 342 13.98 -24.87 -20.69
N ARG A 343 12.70 -24.71 -20.33
CA ARG A 343 12.00 -25.54 -19.34
C ARG A 343 11.04 -26.57 -19.95
N GLY A 344 10.82 -26.48 -21.26
CA GLY A 344 9.97 -27.39 -22.03
C GLY A 344 8.50 -26.98 -22.10
N ALA A 345 7.84 -27.50 -23.13
CA ALA A 345 6.48 -27.10 -23.51
C ALA A 345 5.46 -27.19 -22.36
N GLY A 346 4.69 -26.12 -22.20
CA GLY A 346 3.63 -25.97 -21.21
C GLY A 346 4.13 -25.63 -19.81
N TYR A 347 5.41 -25.28 -19.64
CA TYR A 347 5.94 -24.89 -18.35
C TYR A 347 5.21 -23.67 -17.78
N LEU A 348 5.02 -22.62 -18.58
CA LEU A 348 4.34 -21.39 -18.15
C LEU A 348 2.90 -21.66 -17.73
N ALA A 349 2.18 -22.50 -18.48
CA ALA A 349 0.80 -22.86 -18.16
C ALA A 349 0.66 -23.65 -16.85
N ARG A 350 1.65 -24.50 -16.52
CA ARG A 350 1.67 -25.24 -15.25
C ARG A 350 2.13 -24.37 -14.08
N ARG A 351 3.14 -23.51 -14.30
CA ARG A 351 3.77 -22.70 -13.24
C ARG A 351 2.98 -21.44 -12.90
N PHE A 352 2.35 -20.82 -13.90
CA PHE A 352 1.60 -19.56 -13.82
C PHE A 352 0.23 -19.70 -14.51
N PRO A 353 -0.65 -20.57 -14.00
CA PRO A 353 -1.93 -20.88 -14.65
C PRO A 353 -2.86 -19.66 -14.74
N THR A 354 -2.93 -18.85 -13.69
CA THR A 354 -3.81 -17.68 -13.65
C THR A 354 -3.31 -16.59 -14.59
N ILE A 355 -2.00 -16.32 -14.60
CA ILE A 355 -1.38 -15.36 -15.53
C ILE A 355 -1.54 -15.84 -16.97
N THR A 356 -1.27 -17.12 -17.27
CA THR A 356 -1.45 -17.69 -18.62
C THR A 356 -2.88 -17.53 -19.11
N ALA A 357 -3.87 -17.83 -18.26
CA ALA A 357 -5.27 -17.67 -18.60
C ALA A 357 -5.62 -16.19 -18.85
N ALA A 358 -5.13 -15.29 -18.01
CA ALA A 358 -5.42 -13.87 -18.09
C ALA A 358 -4.74 -13.18 -19.29
N THR A 359 -3.48 -13.52 -19.62
CA THR A 359 -2.83 -13.01 -20.83
C THR A 359 -3.55 -13.49 -22.08
N ARG A 360 -3.95 -14.78 -22.12
CA ARG A 360 -4.72 -15.34 -23.24
C ARG A 360 -6.09 -14.68 -23.39
N ALA A 361 -6.79 -14.43 -22.28
CA ALA A 361 -8.07 -13.71 -22.29
C ALA A 361 -7.92 -12.27 -22.81
N ALA A 362 -6.77 -11.64 -22.58
CA ALA A 362 -6.42 -10.34 -23.14
C ALA A 362 -5.92 -10.40 -24.60
N GLY A 363 -5.93 -11.57 -25.25
CA GLY A 363 -5.51 -11.74 -26.64
C GLY A 363 -4.02 -12.04 -26.84
N TYR A 364 -3.27 -12.30 -25.76
CA TYR A 364 -1.83 -12.57 -25.82
C TYR A 364 -1.50 -14.02 -25.46
N ASP A 365 -1.01 -14.78 -26.44
CA ASP A 365 -0.34 -16.06 -26.18
C ASP A 365 1.14 -15.81 -25.88
N TRP A 366 1.44 -15.62 -24.60
CA TRP A 366 2.79 -15.30 -24.13
C TRP A 366 3.84 -16.42 -24.35
N THR A 367 3.41 -17.61 -24.77
CA THR A 367 4.31 -18.69 -25.21
C THR A 367 4.80 -18.48 -26.64
N ARG A 368 4.15 -17.60 -27.41
CA ARG A 368 4.40 -17.39 -28.84
C ARG A 368 4.83 -15.97 -29.18
N GLN A 369 4.45 -14.99 -28.37
CA GLN A 369 4.76 -13.58 -28.58
C GLN A 369 5.05 -12.83 -27.28
N PRO A 370 5.84 -11.74 -27.31
CA PRO A 370 6.00 -10.85 -26.17
C PRO A 370 4.68 -10.18 -25.76
N VAL A 371 4.52 -9.90 -24.47
CA VAL A 371 3.32 -9.27 -23.89
C VAL A 371 3.61 -7.79 -23.61
N PRO A 372 2.78 -6.84 -24.05
CA PRO A 372 2.99 -5.43 -23.78
C PRO A 372 2.77 -5.14 -22.29
N VAL A 373 3.75 -4.51 -21.66
CA VAL A 373 3.73 -4.16 -20.24
C VAL A 373 4.18 -2.73 -20.01
N SER A 374 3.75 -2.15 -18.89
CA SER A 374 4.12 -0.82 -18.43
C SER A 374 4.25 -0.79 -16.91
N PRO A 375 5.07 0.11 -16.34
CA PRO A 375 5.03 0.41 -14.92
C PRO A 375 3.64 0.89 -14.49
N ALA A 376 3.15 0.42 -13.34
CA ALA A 376 1.89 0.88 -12.76
C ALA A 376 1.98 0.99 -11.24
N ALA A 377 1.23 1.93 -10.67
CA ALA A 377 1.15 2.13 -9.23
C ALA A 377 0.68 0.84 -8.54
N HIS A 378 1.42 0.38 -7.53
CA HIS A 378 1.21 -0.95 -6.95
C HIS A 378 1.07 -0.93 -5.43
N TYR A 379 1.96 -0.23 -4.73
CA TYR A 379 2.01 -0.28 -3.27
C TYR A 379 2.47 1.06 -2.70
N TRP A 380 1.79 1.55 -1.67
CA TRP A 380 2.17 2.78 -0.96
C TRP A 380 2.97 2.44 0.30
N MET A 381 4.26 2.76 0.35
CA MET A 381 5.12 2.47 1.52
C MET A 381 4.92 3.49 2.63
N GLY A 382 4.61 4.74 2.26
CA GLY A 382 4.18 5.76 3.19
C GLY A 382 2.76 5.54 3.68
N GLY A 383 2.37 6.26 4.72
CA GLY A 383 1.04 6.16 5.30
C GLY A 383 0.95 6.78 6.69
N VAL A 384 -0.01 6.30 7.47
CA VAL A 384 -0.22 6.70 8.87
C VAL A 384 0.93 6.18 9.72
N ALA A 385 1.70 7.09 10.31
CA ALA A 385 2.86 6.71 11.12
C ALA A 385 2.40 5.96 12.38
N THR A 386 3.01 4.80 12.62
CA THR A 386 2.76 4.00 13.80
C THR A 386 4.02 3.69 14.59
N ASP A 387 3.84 3.36 15.86
CA ASP A 387 4.88 2.68 16.63
C ASP A 387 4.94 1.17 16.29
N LEU A 388 5.85 0.46 16.95
CA LEU A 388 6.04 -0.98 16.75
C LEU A 388 4.84 -1.83 17.21
N TRP A 389 3.82 -1.24 17.83
CA TRP A 389 2.57 -1.88 18.24
C TRP A 389 1.38 -1.38 17.42
N ALA A 390 1.63 -0.77 16.26
CA ALA A 390 0.63 -0.26 15.34
C ALA A 390 -0.24 0.88 15.90
N ARG A 391 0.20 1.54 16.99
CA ARG A 391 -0.48 2.72 17.56
C ARG A 391 -0.10 3.95 16.76
N THR A 392 -1.08 4.79 16.45
CA THR A 392 -0.82 6.08 15.81
C THR A 392 -0.50 7.16 16.87
N SER A 393 -0.19 8.38 16.43
CA SER A 393 -0.05 9.53 17.33
C SER A 393 -1.38 9.99 17.95
N VAL A 394 -2.54 9.47 17.49
CA VAL A 394 -3.86 9.81 18.04
C VAL A 394 -4.32 8.70 18.98
N PRO A 395 -4.62 9.00 20.26
CA PRO A 395 -5.12 8.02 21.21
C PRO A 395 -6.38 7.29 20.71
N GLY A 396 -6.42 5.97 20.87
CA GLY A 396 -7.53 5.12 20.42
C GLY A 396 -7.52 4.79 18.92
N LEU A 397 -6.56 5.32 18.15
CA LEU A 397 -6.39 5.00 16.73
C LEU A 397 -5.16 4.13 16.49
N TYR A 398 -5.38 3.04 15.77
CA TYR A 398 -4.36 2.11 15.28
C TYR A 398 -4.38 2.08 13.75
N ALA A 399 -3.26 1.67 13.15
CA ALA A 399 -3.18 1.45 11.71
C ALA A 399 -2.29 0.25 11.39
N ALA A 400 -2.74 -0.66 10.53
CA ALA A 400 -1.97 -1.83 10.11
C ALA A 400 -2.21 -2.20 8.64
N GLY A 401 -1.23 -2.88 8.03
CA GLY A 401 -1.20 -3.11 6.59
C GLY A 401 -0.80 -1.85 5.81
N GLU A 402 -1.10 -1.81 4.51
CA GLU A 402 -0.63 -0.78 3.57
C GLU A 402 -1.08 0.66 3.91
N VAL A 403 -2.09 0.86 4.76
CA VAL A 403 -2.47 2.20 5.22
C VAL A 403 -1.44 2.79 6.20
N ALA A 404 -0.65 1.93 6.85
CA ALA A 404 0.29 2.32 7.88
C ALA A 404 1.71 2.49 7.33
N ARG A 405 2.44 3.45 7.89
CA ARG A 405 3.89 3.53 7.81
C ARG A 405 4.45 2.93 9.10
N THR A 406 4.77 1.64 9.06
CA THR A 406 5.35 0.89 10.20
C THR A 406 6.86 1.13 10.35
N GLY A 407 7.51 1.55 9.27
CA GLY A 407 8.97 1.63 9.14
C GLY A 407 9.62 0.39 8.49
N ALA A 408 8.90 -0.71 8.33
CA ALA A 408 9.50 -1.95 7.83
C ALA A 408 9.89 -1.90 6.33
N GLN A 409 9.21 -1.09 5.51
CA GLN A 409 9.40 -1.08 4.05
C GLN A 409 10.48 -0.12 3.55
N GLY A 410 10.85 0.90 4.33
CA GLY A 410 11.76 1.96 3.89
C GLY A 410 11.28 2.67 2.61
N ALA A 411 12.22 3.01 1.73
CA ALA A 411 11.92 3.71 0.46
C ALA A 411 11.54 2.78 -0.70
N ASN A 412 11.64 1.47 -0.52
CA ASN A 412 11.25 0.49 -1.52
C ASN A 412 10.98 -0.87 -0.87
N ARG A 413 9.78 -1.39 -1.07
CA ARG A 413 9.31 -2.62 -0.43
C ARG A 413 9.89 -3.86 -1.11
N LEU A 414 10.44 -4.78 -0.30
CA LEU A 414 10.82 -6.13 -0.77
C LEU A 414 9.57 -6.93 -1.17
N ALA A 415 9.63 -7.60 -2.31
CA ALA A 415 8.53 -8.42 -2.80
C ALA A 415 8.07 -9.47 -1.76
N SER A 416 6.78 -9.79 -1.75
CA SER A 416 6.11 -10.68 -0.79
C SER A 416 6.11 -10.29 0.72
N ASN A 417 6.76 -9.17 1.12
CA ASN A 417 6.67 -8.64 2.50
C ASN A 417 5.35 -7.89 2.87
N SER A 418 4.52 -7.43 1.91
CA SER A 418 3.36 -6.58 2.21
C SER A 418 2.21 -7.33 2.90
N LEU A 419 1.96 -8.58 2.49
CA LEU A 419 0.98 -9.44 3.17
C LEU A 419 1.45 -9.77 4.59
N LEU A 420 2.74 -10.08 4.74
CA LEU A 420 3.37 -10.34 6.02
C LEU A 420 3.23 -9.15 6.98
N GLU A 421 3.51 -7.93 6.50
CA GLU A 421 3.37 -6.72 7.33
C GLU A 421 1.94 -6.53 7.84
N GLY A 422 0.94 -6.77 6.98
CA GLY A 422 -0.46 -6.74 7.38
C GLY A 422 -0.79 -7.73 8.50
N LEU A 423 -0.21 -8.93 8.45
CA LEU A 423 -0.40 -9.95 9.49
C LEU A 423 0.27 -9.56 10.81
N VAL A 424 1.57 -9.28 10.77
CA VAL A 424 2.40 -9.01 11.96
C VAL A 424 1.87 -7.79 12.69
N PHE A 425 1.68 -6.67 11.99
CA PHE A 425 1.23 -5.43 12.63
C PHE A 425 -0.28 -5.44 12.92
N GLY A 426 -1.09 -6.20 12.17
CA GLY A 426 -2.49 -6.45 12.51
C GLY A 426 -2.64 -7.19 13.83
N ARG A 427 -1.87 -8.27 14.04
CA ARG A 427 -1.81 -8.98 15.33
C ARG A 427 -1.34 -8.08 16.45
N ARG A 428 -0.27 -7.32 16.23
CA ARG A 428 0.30 -6.43 17.26
C ARG A 428 -0.66 -5.30 17.64
N ALA A 429 -1.44 -4.78 16.70
CA ALA A 429 -2.53 -3.82 16.99
C ALA A 429 -3.56 -4.43 17.95
N VAL A 430 -4.00 -5.66 17.68
CA VAL A 430 -4.96 -6.37 18.54
C VAL A 430 -4.36 -6.64 19.92
N THR A 431 -3.12 -7.13 20.00
CA THR A 431 -2.44 -7.34 21.29
C THR A 431 -2.34 -6.04 22.09
N ALA A 432 -1.99 -4.94 21.45
CA ALA A 432 -1.92 -3.64 22.10
C ALA A 432 -3.28 -3.19 22.62
N PHE A 433 -4.34 -3.31 21.81
CA PHE A 433 -5.70 -2.99 22.23
C PHE A 433 -6.16 -3.81 23.44
N LEU A 434 -5.84 -5.11 23.48
CA LEU A 434 -6.26 -6.02 24.54
C LEU A 434 -5.50 -5.84 25.87
N HIS A 435 -4.27 -5.33 25.83
CA HIS A 435 -3.36 -5.37 26.99
C HIS A 435 -2.94 -3.99 27.49
N ASP A 436 -3.25 -2.92 26.77
CA ASP A 436 -2.91 -1.57 27.23
C ASP A 436 -3.84 -1.06 28.33
N ALA A 437 -3.27 -0.86 29.51
CA ALA A 437 -3.43 0.38 30.26
C ALA A 437 -2.18 1.23 29.97
N ARG A 438 -2.26 2.19 29.03
CA ARG A 438 -1.10 2.94 28.48
C ARG A 438 0.01 3.27 29.49
N PRO A 439 1.30 3.03 29.16
CA PRO A 439 2.41 3.82 29.70
C PRO A 439 2.34 5.24 29.12
N ALA A 440 2.55 6.25 29.96
CA ALA A 440 2.64 7.64 29.54
C ALA A 440 3.83 7.86 28.58
N ALA A 441 3.56 8.49 27.45
CA ALA A 441 4.49 9.19 26.56
C ALA A 441 5.79 8.45 26.14
N ALA A 442 5.71 7.72 25.02
CA ALA A 442 6.80 7.74 24.04
C ALA A 442 6.41 8.78 22.98
N GLY A 443 6.93 10.00 23.10
CA GLY A 443 6.59 11.08 22.19
C GLY A 443 7.04 10.74 20.76
N PRO A 444 6.18 10.79 19.75
CA PRO A 444 6.66 10.79 18.38
C PRO A 444 7.45 12.08 18.18
N ASP A 445 8.68 11.94 17.70
CA ASP A 445 9.55 13.05 17.31
C ASP A 445 8.77 14.00 16.38
N ARG A 446 8.32 15.12 16.96
CA ARG A 446 7.50 16.15 16.32
C ARG A 446 8.41 16.96 15.42
N ARG A 447 8.70 16.48 14.21
CA ARG A 447 9.27 17.28 13.12
C ARG A 447 8.85 16.71 11.77
N CYS A 448 7.69 17.16 11.30
CA CYS A 448 7.54 17.57 9.91
C CYS A 448 6.82 18.93 9.96
N PRO A 449 7.32 20.00 9.32
CA PRO A 449 6.65 21.28 9.32
C PRO A 449 5.28 21.15 8.65
N VAL A 450 4.24 21.53 9.38
CA VAL A 450 2.94 21.83 8.81
C VAL A 450 3.11 23.10 7.98
N PRO A 451 2.66 23.17 6.71
CA PRO A 451 2.34 24.46 6.11
C PRO A 451 1.12 24.99 6.88
N ALA A 452 1.38 25.77 7.93
CA ALA A 452 0.34 26.53 8.61
C ALA A 452 0.05 27.78 7.76
N GLU A 453 -0.72 27.61 6.69
CA GLU A 453 -1.46 28.73 6.11
C GLU A 453 -2.89 28.27 5.87
N GLN A 454 -3.72 28.46 6.90
CA GLN A 454 -5.10 28.87 6.65
C GLN A 454 -5.03 30.16 5.83
N PRO A 455 -5.76 30.33 4.71
CA PRO A 455 -5.83 31.62 4.08
C PRO A 455 -6.59 32.54 5.04
N ALA A 456 -5.85 33.40 5.74
CA ALA A 456 -6.44 34.55 6.39
C ALA A 456 -7.05 35.41 5.28
N SER A 457 -8.34 35.73 5.39
CA SER A 457 -9.02 36.67 4.51
C SER A 457 -8.39 38.05 4.64
N HIS A 458 -7.39 38.36 3.81
CA HIS A 458 -6.85 39.70 3.67
C HIS A 458 -6.84 40.09 2.19
N ASN A 459 -7.75 40.99 1.85
CA ASN A 459 -7.65 41.85 0.67
C ASN A 459 -6.47 42.82 0.87
N PRO A 460 -5.56 42.92 -0.10
CA PRO A 460 -4.97 44.21 -0.44
C PRO A 460 -5.32 44.54 -1.88
N ALA A 461 -6.03 45.65 -2.06
CA ALA A 461 -6.12 46.32 -3.35
C ALA A 461 -4.73 46.86 -3.74
N GLY A 462 -4.41 46.80 -5.04
CA GLY A 462 -3.36 47.60 -5.68
C GLY A 462 -2.04 46.87 -5.94
N ASP A 463 -1.86 46.38 -7.18
CA ASP A 463 -1.03 47.03 -8.21
C ASP A 463 -0.49 46.00 -9.21
N GLU A 464 -0.90 46.15 -10.47
CA GLU A 464 -0.37 45.41 -11.61
C GLU A 464 0.99 45.96 -12.03
N ALA A 465 1.97 45.06 -12.28
CA ALA A 465 2.99 45.26 -13.31
C ALA A 465 3.75 43.97 -13.66
N GLY A 466 3.39 43.37 -14.80
CA GLY A 466 4.32 42.85 -15.80
C GLY A 466 5.25 41.67 -15.45
N ALA A 467 4.81 40.45 -15.75
CA ALA A 467 5.69 39.37 -16.20
C ALA A 467 4.96 38.49 -17.22
N ALA A 468 5.62 38.21 -18.33
CA ALA A 468 5.06 37.63 -19.55
C ALA A 468 4.33 36.30 -19.31
N ALA A 469 3.09 36.24 -19.79
CA ALA A 469 2.23 35.07 -19.78
C ALA A 469 2.77 33.98 -20.72
N MET A 470 3.53 33.04 -20.16
CA MET A 470 3.52 31.66 -20.64
C MET A 470 2.14 31.09 -20.34
N ALA A 471 1.42 30.61 -21.36
CA ALA A 471 0.05 30.12 -21.23
C ALA A 471 -0.07 29.03 -20.13
N ASP A 472 -0.67 29.39 -18.99
CA ASP A 472 -1.12 28.48 -17.93
C ASP A 472 -2.32 27.69 -18.47
N PRO A 473 -2.38 26.34 -18.36
CA PRO A 473 -3.61 25.59 -18.61
C PRO A 473 -4.60 25.83 -17.46
N ALA A 474 -5.09 27.07 -17.35
CA ALA A 474 -6.19 27.45 -16.48
C ALA A 474 -7.49 26.94 -17.11
N GLY A 475 -8.14 25.94 -16.49
CA GLY A 475 -9.49 25.54 -16.91
C GLY A 475 -9.84 24.05 -16.84
N ILE A 476 -8.94 23.15 -16.41
CA ILE A 476 -9.32 21.74 -16.27
C ILE A 476 -10.05 21.54 -14.92
N PRO A 477 -11.36 21.26 -14.91
CA PRO A 477 -12.08 20.97 -13.66
C PRO A 477 -11.57 19.67 -13.03
N PHE A 478 -11.79 19.52 -11.73
CA PHE A 478 -11.45 18.28 -11.05
C PHE A 478 -12.23 17.11 -11.67
N SER A 479 -11.53 16.01 -11.90
CA SER A 479 -12.10 14.69 -12.13
C SER A 479 -11.07 13.64 -11.72
N ARG A 480 -11.51 12.43 -11.35
CA ARG A 480 -10.57 11.32 -11.04
C ARG A 480 -9.57 11.08 -12.18
N ALA A 481 -10.02 11.18 -13.43
CA ALA A 481 -9.15 11.01 -14.59
C ALA A 481 -8.12 12.14 -14.74
N ALA A 482 -8.49 13.39 -14.47
CA ALA A 482 -7.56 14.51 -14.49
C ALA A 482 -6.53 14.42 -13.35
N LEU A 483 -6.97 14.06 -12.14
CA LEU A 483 -6.09 13.81 -11.00
C LEU A 483 -5.08 12.70 -11.32
N ALA A 484 -5.57 11.57 -11.83
CA ALA A 484 -4.77 10.41 -12.16
C ALA A 484 -3.68 10.72 -13.21
N ARG A 485 -4.01 11.50 -14.25
CA ARG A 485 -3.02 11.97 -15.24
C ARG A 485 -2.01 12.92 -14.63
N LEU A 486 -2.45 13.87 -13.80
CA LEU A 486 -1.55 14.81 -13.12
C LEU A 486 -0.53 14.07 -12.25
N MET A 487 -1.00 13.14 -11.42
CA MET A 487 -0.13 12.36 -10.53
C MET A 487 0.80 11.43 -11.30
N THR A 488 0.33 10.81 -12.39
CA THR A 488 1.19 9.97 -13.26
C THR A 488 2.32 10.78 -13.89
N GLY A 489 2.02 11.99 -14.37
CA GLY A 489 3.00 12.85 -15.03
C GLY A 489 3.96 13.59 -14.08
N ALA A 490 3.51 13.95 -12.87
CA ALA A 490 4.30 14.79 -11.95
C ALA A 490 4.88 14.04 -10.74
N ALA A 491 4.20 12.98 -10.30
CA ALA A 491 4.54 12.23 -9.09
C ALA A 491 4.67 10.72 -9.35
N GLY A 492 4.93 10.35 -10.61
CA GLY A 492 5.12 8.97 -11.07
C GLY A 492 6.51 8.41 -10.75
N VAL A 493 7.00 7.55 -11.66
CA VAL A 493 8.32 6.91 -11.57
C VAL A 493 9.46 7.94 -11.64
N LEU A 494 9.38 8.88 -12.57
CA LEU A 494 10.30 10.00 -12.71
C LEU A 494 9.61 11.26 -12.20
N ARG A 495 10.37 12.11 -11.50
CA ARG A 495 9.84 13.35 -10.90
C ARG A 495 10.88 14.45 -11.05
N SER A 496 10.39 15.67 -11.25
CA SER A 496 11.19 16.90 -11.17
C SER A 496 10.52 17.89 -10.21
N GLY A 497 11.32 18.77 -9.60
CA GLY A 497 10.81 19.83 -8.73
C GLY A 497 9.83 20.75 -9.46
N ALA A 498 10.11 21.06 -10.73
CA ALA A 498 9.25 21.90 -11.55
C ALA A 498 7.86 21.27 -11.78
N GLN A 499 7.79 19.98 -12.14
CA GLN A 499 6.52 19.28 -12.35
C GLN A 499 5.74 19.10 -11.04
N LEU A 500 6.43 18.77 -9.94
CA LEU A 500 5.81 18.65 -8.62
C LEU A 500 5.22 19.98 -8.15
N GLU A 501 5.91 21.09 -8.39
CA GLU A 501 5.47 22.44 -8.03
C GLU A 501 4.27 22.89 -8.88
N GLN A 502 4.25 22.54 -10.18
CA GLN A 502 3.06 22.70 -11.02
C GLN A 502 1.89 21.86 -10.50
N ALA A 503 2.12 20.60 -10.12
CA ALA A 503 1.09 19.74 -9.57
C ALA A 503 0.54 20.29 -8.25
N ARG A 504 1.38 20.79 -7.35
CA ARG A 504 0.97 21.43 -6.09
C ARG A 504 -0.02 22.57 -6.34
N ARG A 505 0.27 23.46 -7.30
CA ARG A 505 -0.64 24.56 -7.67
C ARG A 505 -1.97 24.05 -8.22
N GLN A 506 -1.95 23.07 -9.13
CA GLN A 506 -3.17 22.49 -9.68
C GLN A 506 -4.04 21.81 -8.61
N LEU A 507 -3.43 21.04 -7.72
CA LEU A 507 -4.11 20.36 -6.62
C LEU A 507 -4.73 21.37 -5.64
N ALA A 508 -4.04 22.47 -5.34
CA ALA A 508 -4.58 23.55 -4.52
C ALA A 508 -5.81 24.22 -5.15
N ARG A 509 -5.78 24.46 -6.48
CA ARG A 509 -6.95 24.99 -7.22
C ARG A 509 -8.16 24.06 -7.13
N TRP A 510 -7.96 22.76 -7.36
CA TRP A 510 -9.05 21.78 -7.24
C TRP A 510 -9.60 21.70 -5.81
N ALA A 511 -8.74 21.80 -4.80
CA ALA A 511 -9.19 21.73 -3.41
C ALA A 511 -10.04 22.95 -3.03
N ALA A 512 -9.65 24.15 -3.46
CA ALA A 512 -10.45 25.35 -3.26
C ALA A 512 -11.84 25.21 -3.91
N GLY A 513 -11.91 24.76 -5.17
CA GLY A 513 -13.17 24.60 -5.87
C GLY A 513 -14.11 23.54 -5.28
N ILE A 514 -13.59 22.48 -4.64
CA ILE A 514 -14.41 21.49 -3.93
C ILE A 514 -14.94 22.07 -2.61
N ASN A 515 -14.14 22.83 -1.87
CA ASN A 515 -14.57 23.45 -0.61
C ASN A 515 -15.68 24.50 -0.85
N ASP A 516 -15.58 25.29 -1.92
CA ASP A 516 -16.62 26.29 -2.27
C ASP A 516 -17.98 25.62 -2.59
N ALA A 517 -17.97 24.38 -3.10
CA ALA A 517 -19.18 23.62 -3.35
C ALA A 517 -19.81 23.05 -2.06
N ASP A 518 -19.04 22.86 -0.98
CA ASP A 518 -19.52 22.29 0.28
C ASP A 518 -20.43 23.24 1.08
N ASP A 519 -20.29 24.55 0.88
CA ASP A 519 -21.16 25.58 1.46
C ASP A 519 -22.61 25.54 0.92
N THR A 520 -22.92 24.66 -0.03
CA THR A 520 -24.26 24.48 -0.60
C THR A 520 -25.17 23.54 0.20
N GLY A 521 -24.66 22.88 1.26
CA GLY A 521 -25.47 22.03 2.14
C GLY A 521 -25.90 20.69 1.53
N VAL A 522 -25.27 20.25 0.43
CA VAL A 522 -25.56 18.97 -0.23
C VAL A 522 -25.02 17.80 0.61
N THR A 523 -25.84 16.75 0.78
CA THR A 523 -25.40 15.51 1.42
C THR A 523 -24.40 14.78 0.53
N LEU A 524 -23.20 14.54 1.04
CA LEU A 524 -22.12 13.88 0.30
C LEU A 524 -22.34 12.37 0.20
N GLY A 525 -22.22 11.84 -1.01
CA GLY A 525 -22.19 10.40 -1.26
C GLY A 525 -20.78 9.82 -1.10
N GLN A 526 -20.68 8.49 -1.19
CA GLN A 526 -19.39 7.78 -1.14
C GLN A 526 -18.41 8.31 -2.20
N GLY A 527 -18.87 8.51 -3.44
CA GLY A 527 -18.02 8.99 -4.53
C GLY A 527 -17.39 10.35 -4.23
N ASP A 528 -18.15 11.26 -3.63
CA ASP A 528 -17.69 12.60 -3.28
C ASP A 528 -16.65 12.55 -2.14
N HIS A 529 -16.83 11.65 -1.16
CA HIS A 529 -15.84 11.44 -0.13
C HIS A 529 -14.55 10.81 -0.66
N GLU A 530 -14.64 9.82 -1.54
CA GLU A 530 -13.49 9.21 -2.21
C GLU A 530 -12.69 10.26 -3.01
N ASP A 531 -13.38 11.17 -3.70
CA ASP A 531 -12.75 12.26 -4.46
C ASP A 531 -11.97 13.22 -3.56
N ARG A 532 -12.58 13.62 -2.43
CA ARG A 532 -11.91 14.44 -1.40
C ARG A 532 -10.71 13.71 -0.79
N ASN A 533 -10.81 12.40 -0.56
CA ASN A 533 -9.73 11.60 0.00
C ASN A 533 -8.56 11.47 -0.96
N LEU A 534 -8.82 11.18 -2.24
CA LEU A 534 -7.81 11.12 -3.28
C LEU A 534 -7.12 12.48 -3.48
N LEU A 535 -7.88 13.57 -3.51
CA LEU A 535 -7.29 14.90 -3.67
C LEU A 535 -6.38 15.28 -2.50
N LEU A 536 -6.82 15.01 -1.26
CA LEU A 536 -5.99 15.23 -0.06
C LEU A 536 -4.73 14.36 -0.10
N ALA A 537 -4.87 13.08 -0.41
CA ALA A 537 -3.73 12.16 -0.51
C ALA A 537 -2.72 12.61 -1.58
N ALA A 538 -3.20 13.10 -2.72
CA ALA A 538 -2.36 13.68 -3.77
C ALA A 538 -1.59 14.91 -3.29
N GLN A 539 -2.25 15.83 -2.57
CA GLN A 539 -1.61 17.02 -1.99
C GLN A 539 -0.49 16.62 -1.01
N LEU A 540 -0.78 15.66 -0.13
CA LEU A 540 0.19 15.19 0.87
C LEU A 540 1.39 14.48 0.22
N LEU A 541 1.16 13.64 -0.79
CA LEU A 541 2.21 12.96 -1.54
C LEU A 541 3.11 13.96 -2.28
N VAL A 542 2.51 14.92 -3.01
CA VAL A 542 3.28 15.95 -3.73
C VAL A 542 4.06 16.83 -2.77
N ALA A 543 3.47 17.21 -1.62
CA ALA A 543 4.19 17.97 -0.60
C ALA A 543 5.40 17.21 -0.04
N ALA A 544 5.24 15.93 0.29
CA ALA A 544 6.35 15.09 0.75
C ALA A 544 7.43 14.91 -0.34
N ALA A 545 7.02 14.74 -1.60
CA ALA A 545 7.93 14.62 -2.72
C ALA A 545 8.72 15.92 -3.02
N LEU A 546 8.12 17.09 -2.77
CA LEU A 546 8.81 18.38 -2.89
C LEU A 546 9.84 18.58 -1.77
N GLN A 547 9.51 18.17 -0.55
CA GLN A 547 10.42 18.28 0.60
C GLN A 547 11.68 17.41 0.42
N ARG A 548 11.57 16.28 -0.28
CA ARG A 548 12.71 15.43 -0.61
C ARG A 548 13.34 15.86 -1.94
N ALA A 549 14.43 16.62 -1.86
CA ALA A 549 15.16 17.09 -3.05
C ALA A 549 16.07 16.03 -3.70
N GLY A 550 16.39 14.94 -3.00
CA GLY A 550 17.26 13.86 -3.48
C GLY A 550 16.53 12.55 -3.78
N SER A 551 17.16 11.65 -4.54
CA SER A 551 16.60 10.35 -4.90
C SER A 551 16.86 9.29 -3.82
N ALA A 552 15.84 8.47 -3.50
CA ALA A 552 15.96 7.30 -2.64
C ALA A 552 14.89 6.26 -2.99
N GLY A 553 15.30 5.02 -3.27
CA GLY A 553 14.39 3.92 -3.62
C GLY A 553 13.38 4.30 -4.71
N ALA A 554 12.09 4.18 -4.40
CA ALA A 554 11.00 4.48 -5.34
C ALA A 554 10.72 5.98 -5.55
N HIS A 555 11.41 6.87 -4.83
CA HIS A 555 11.39 8.32 -5.09
C HIS A 555 12.63 8.69 -5.91
N TYR A 556 12.43 8.99 -7.19
CA TYR A 556 13.51 9.39 -8.08
C TYR A 556 13.29 10.81 -8.62
N ARG A 557 14.23 11.70 -8.31
CA ARG A 557 14.33 13.07 -8.79
C ARG A 557 15.33 13.12 -9.94
N ASP A 558 14.86 13.40 -11.15
CA ASP A 558 15.72 13.51 -12.34
C ASP A 558 16.51 14.83 -12.38
N ASP A 559 16.07 15.81 -11.61
CA ASP A 559 16.68 17.11 -11.37
C ASP A 559 17.53 17.16 -10.09
N ALA A 560 17.67 16.04 -9.37
CA ALA A 560 18.55 15.97 -8.22
C ALA A 560 20.02 16.07 -8.65
N ALA A 561 20.81 16.80 -7.88
CA ALA A 561 22.26 16.75 -8.01
C ALA A 561 22.74 15.29 -7.85
N PRO A 562 23.72 14.84 -8.65
CA PRO A 562 24.27 13.49 -8.50
C PRO A 562 24.75 13.30 -7.06
N PRO A 563 24.52 12.12 -6.45
CA PRO A 563 24.82 11.90 -5.04
C PRO A 563 26.29 12.21 -4.74
N THR A 564 26.52 13.05 -3.74
CA THR A 564 27.86 13.53 -3.37
C THR A 564 28.69 12.52 -2.57
N ASP A 565 28.16 11.31 -2.29
CA ASP A 565 28.85 10.29 -1.49
C ASP A 565 29.07 8.95 -2.21
N ARG A 566 30.29 8.43 -2.05
CA ARG A 566 30.96 7.34 -2.77
C ARG A 566 30.41 5.92 -2.55
N HIS A 567 29.13 5.74 -2.22
CA HIS A 567 28.52 4.40 -2.08
C HIS A 567 27.57 3.99 -3.22
N ALA A 568 27.43 4.82 -4.26
CA ALA A 568 26.81 4.43 -5.53
C ALA A 568 27.86 4.35 -6.66
N ALA A 569 28.84 3.45 -6.52
CA ALA A 569 29.75 3.13 -7.60
C ALA A 569 29.07 2.14 -8.56
N GLY A 570 28.40 2.65 -9.59
CA GLY A 570 27.70 1.77 -10.53
C GLY A 570 27.24 2.36 -11.85
N THR A 571 27.57 3.60 -12.21
CA THR A 571 27.28 4.12 -13.56
C THR A 571 28.34 5.14 -13.98
N ARG A 572 29.28 4.71 -14.84
CA ARG A 572 30.12 5.64 -15.60
C ARG A 572 29.32 6.17 -16.79
N PRO A 573 29.37 7.47 -17.10
CA PRO A 573 28.72 8.00 -18.29
C PRO A 573 29.47 7.53 -19.55
N MET A 574 28.75 6.91 -20.50
CA MET A 574 29.27 6.67 -21.85
C MET A 574 29.45 8.02 -22.56
N GLN A 575 30.69 8.31 -22.96
CA GLN A 575 31.00 9.39 -23.89
C GLN A 575 30.64 8.96 -25.31
N ARG A 576 30.00 9.87 -26.06
CA ARG A 576 29.70 9.70 -27.48
C ARG A 576 31.00 9.71 -28.30
N THR A 577 31.16 8.74 -29.18
CA THR A 577 31.92 8.87 -30.43
C THR A 577 30.93 8.96 -31.58
#